data_AF-A0A810MST5-F1
#
_entry.id   AF-A0A810MST5-F1
#
_cell.length_a   1.000
_cell.length_b   1.000
_cell.length_c   1.000
_cell.angle_alpha   90.00
_cell.angle_beta   90.00
_cell.angle_gamma   90.00
#
_symmetry.space_group_name_H-M   'P 1'
#
loop_
_entity.id
_entity.type
_entity.pdbx_description
1 polymer ?
#
loop_
_entity_poly.entity_id
_entity_poly.type
_entity_poly.pdbx_seq_one_letter_code
_entity_poly.pdbx_strand_id
1 'polypeptide(L)'
;MNPDVVQRLVEAVRAGDEAAVGQALADGADPNAMVGRIQWSVLADAARNGQLGIVARLVDAGARVGPADPYDASPLRAAVRETHLDVVRFLVAHGALAAEPAARSSVLTDAVSRTWFSPGPSALAALRLLLEAGARPGPDEEAPLIAAVMRSVAPAVLRLLLAYGADANQRRSDGTPAIVVAARRGDHAAVDVLLRAGADVDARDGQGRTALMHAVERNERQVIAALLLAGAAVNAVSVDGMSALRLARGWQRQNVQFMLGERHVGLDDVPINRTTIRIAATGVRLAGDLQMLHLLASVIVIALDDLGDDEWETRTGADAETARAFADRLRNEIMPADNASWHQLDATAAELAAARSALVELAYGTTSSMPAGTSRLEIIDLLEELDRQRRQ
;
A
#
# COMPACT_ATOMS: atom_id res chain seq x y z
N MET A 1 19.18 54.25 -6.86
CA MET A 1 18.41 53.26 -7.65
C MET A 1 17.12 53.94 -8.08
N ASN A 2 16.76 53.92 -9.36
CA ASN A 2 15.56 54.58 -9.86
C ASN A 2 14.35 53.64 -9.65
N PRO A 3 13.39 53.98 -8.75
CA PRO A 3 12.25 53.11 -8.42
C PRO A 3 11.41 52.72 -9.65
N ASP A 4 11.33 53.60 -10.63
CA ASP A 4 10.59 53.37 -11.87
C ASP A 4 11.20 52.26 -12.73
N VAL A 5 12.52 52.08 -12.67
CA VAL A 5 13.23 51.05 -13.44
C VAL A 5 12.99 49.66 -12.85
N VAL A 6 12.94 49.55 -11.52
CA VAL A 6 12.60 48.30 -10.82
C VAL A 6 11.14 47.93 -11.06
N GLN A 7 10.22 48.90 -10.97
CA GLN A 7 8.80 48.66 -11.22
C GLN A 7 8.55 48.15 -12.65
N ARG A 8 9.22 48.73 -13.66
CA ARG A 8 9.15 48.24 -15.05
C ARG A 8 9.61 46.79 -15.18
N LEU A 9 10.70 46.40 -14.50
CA LEU A 9 11.17 45.00 -14.50
C LEU A 9 10.11 44.06 -13.93
N VAL A 10 9.51 44.41 -12.78
CA VAL A 10 8.48 43.60 -12.13
C VAL A 10 7.24 43.43 -13.02
N GLU A 11 6.79 44.50 -13.68
CA GLU A 11 5.65 44.46 -14.59
C GLU A 11 5.94 43.62 -15.84
N ALA A 12 7.15 43.75 -16.40
CA ALA A 12 7.58 42.96 -17.55
C ALA A 12 7.63 41.45 -17.24
N VAL A 13 8.17 41.08 -16.07
CA VAL A 13 8.18 39.68 -15.61
C VAL A 13 6.75 39.13 -15.43
N ARG A 14 5.86 39.89 -14.78
CA ARG A 14 4.45 39.48 -14.61
C ARG A 14 3.71 39.35 -15.94
N ALA A 15 4.03 40.19 -16.91
CA ALA A 15 3.47 40.12 -18.25
C ALA A 15 4.07 38.99 -19.10
N GLY A 16 5.20 38.42 -18.69
CA GLY A 16 5.95 37.45 -19.49
C GLY A 16 6.64 38.08 -20.71
N ASP A 17 6.89 39.39 -20.69
CA ASP A 17 7.51 40.13 -21.79
C ASP A 17 9.04 40.07 -21.68
N GLU A 18 9.63 39.08 -22.34
CA GLU A 18 11.07 38.86 -22.34
C GLU A 18 11.88 40.05 -22.90
N ALA A 19 11.33 40.77 -23.88
CA ALA A 19 11.99 41.92 -24.49
C ALA A 19 12.02 43.11 -23.51
N ALA A 20 10.90 43.39 -22.86
CA ALA A 20 10.81 44.43 -21.84
C ALA A 20 11.68 44.12 -20.61
N VAL A 21 11.79 42.84 -20.21
CA VAL A 21 12.75 42.40 -19.18
C VAL A 21 14.18 42.72 -19.60
N GLY A 22 14.56 42.38 -20.84
CA GLY A 22 15.89 42.68 -21.38
C GLY A 22 16.21 44.18 -21.37
N GLN A 23 15.25 45.02 -21.77
CA GLN A 23 15.44 46.47 -21.75
C GLN A 23 15.55 47.02 -20.33
N ALA A 24 14.70 46.55 -19.40
CA ALA A 24 14.75 47.00 -18.01
C ALA A 24 16.11 46.66 -17.35
N LEU A 25 16.65 45.47 -17.61
CA LEU A 25 17.98 45.06 -17.15
C LEU A 25 19.09 45.90 -17.78
N ALA A 26 19.01 46.19 -19.09
CA ALA A 26 19.96 47.08 -19.77
C ALA A 26 19.92 48.52 -19.23
N ASP A 27 18.75 48.99 -18.77
CA ASP A 27 18.56 50.28 -18.10
C ASP A 27 19.05 50.27 -16.64
N GLY A 28 19.61 49.15 -16.14
CA GLY A 28 20.17 49.02 -14.81
C GLY A 28 19.18 48.60 -13.72
N ALA A 29 18.07 47.91 -14.08
CA ALA A 29 17.20 47.29 -13.09
C ALA A 29 17.96 46.23 -12.27
N ASP A 30 17.69 46.17 -10.97
CA ASP A 30 18.25 45.12 -10.11
C ASP A 30 17.58 43.77 -10.42
N PRO A 31 18.32 42.76 -10.89
CA PRO A 31 17.76 41.43 -11.17
C PRO A 31 17.33 40.67 -9.91
N ASN A 32 17.65 41.19 -8.71
CA ASN A 32 17.21 40.67 -7.41
C ASN A 32 16.02 41.44 -6.83
N ALA A 33 15.32 42.24 -7.65
CA ALA A 33 14.13 42.95 -7.22
C ALA A 33 13.07 42.02 -6.63
N MET A 34 12.38 42.49 -5.61
CA MET A 34 11.33 41.75 -4.92
C MET A 34 9.93 42.17 -5.41
N VAL A 35 9.00 41.22 -5.41
CA VAL A 35 7.66 41.31 -5.99
C VAL A 35 6.60 41.01 -4.93
N GLY A 36 5.58 41.86 -4.89
CA GLY A 36 4.37 41.63 -4.09
C GLY A 36 4.57 41.79 -2.58
N ARG A 37 3.51 41.51 -1.82
CA ARG A 37 3.50 41.66 -0.35
C ARG A 37 4.30 40.58 0.38
N ILE A 38 4.53 39.45 -0.29
CA ILE A 38 5.21 38.27 0.26
C ILE A 38 6.72 38.36 -0.02
N GLN A 39 7.21 39.42 -0.68
CA GLN A 39 8.62 39.62 -1.05
C GLN A 39 9.18 38.38 -1.76
N TRP A 40 8.73 38.10 -2.98
CA TRP A 40 9.35 37.08 -3.84
C TRP A 40 10.35 37.71 -4.80
N SER A 41 11.49 37.07 -5.08
CA SER A 41 12.36 37.59 -6.13
C SER A 41 11.65 37.54 -7.50
N VAL A 42 11.98 38.49 -8.39
CA VAL A 42 11.53 38.46 -9.79
C VAL A 42 11.91 37.15 -10.48
N LEU A 43 13.05 36.54 -10.08
CA LEU A 43 13.47 35.23 -10.56
C LEU A 43 12.53 34.12 -10.08
N ALA A 44 12.12 34.13 -8.81
CA ALA A 44 11.17 33.15 -8.29
C ALA A 44 9.78 33.26 -8.94
N ASP A 45 9.33 34.49 -9.23
CA ASP A 45 8.06 34.71 -9.93
C ASP A 45 8.14 34.22 -11.39
N ALA A 46 9.21 34.53 -12.12
CA ALA A 46 9.45 34.01 -13.46
C ALA A 46 9.53 32.47 -13.47
N ALA A 47 10.20 31.88 -12.49
CA ALA A 47 10.34 30.43 -12.34
C ALA A 47 9.02 29.73 -12.03
N ARG A 48 8.19 30.32 -11.16
CA ARG A 48 6.83 29.86 -10.84
C ARG A 48 5.91 29.85 -12.05
N ASN A 49 6.11 30.78 -12.98
CA ASN A 49 5.28 30.90 -14.19
C ASN A 49 5.89 30.17 -15.41
N GLY A 50 7.00 29.45 -15.24
CA GLY A 50 7.61 28.66 -16.32
C GLY A 50 8.28 29.49 -17.43
N GLN A 51 8.65 30.74 -17.15
CA GLN A 51 9.16 31.67 -18.15
C GLN A 51 10.67 31.49 -18.38
N LEU A 52 11.10 30.40 -19.03
CA LEU A 52 12.52 30.04 -19.19
C LEU A 52 13.38 31.17 -19.78
N GLY A 53 12.90 31.87 -20.82
CA GLY A 53 13.66 32.98 -21.43
C GLY A 53 13.92 34.13 -20.46
N ILE A 54 12.92 34.48 -19.64
CA ILE A 54 13.05 35.51 -18.59
C ILE A 54 13.97 35.03 -17.47
N VAL A 55 13.82 33.77 -17.03
CA VAL A 55 14.69 33.14 -16.04
C VAL A 55 16.15 33.21 -16.49
N ALA A 56 16.43 32.85 -17.74
CA ALA A 56 17.79 32.88 -18.30
C ALA A 56 18.37 34.30 -18.28
N ARG A 57 17.62 35.29 -18.76
CA ARG A 57 18.07 36.70 -18.76
C ARG A 57 18.33 37.24 -17.36
N LEU A 58 17.48 36.91 -16.39
CA LEU A 58 17.66 37.32 -15.01
C LEU A 58 18.94 36.70 -14.41
N VAL A 59 19.19 35.41 -14.65
CA VAL A 59 20.41 34.72 -14.19
C VAL A 59 21.66 35.28 -14.88
N ASP A 60 21.62 35.53 -16.19
CA ASP A 60 22.72 36.16 -16.95
C ASP A 60 23.03 37.58 -16.44
N ALA A 61 22.01 38.31 -15.98
CA ALA A 61 22.17 39.63 -15.36
C ALA A 61 22.67 39.57 -13.91
N GLY A 62 22.82 38.38 -13.31
CA GLY A 62 23.33 38.20 -11.94
C GLY A 62 22.25 38.07 -10.86
N ALA A 63 21.04 37.61 -11.21
CA ALA A 63 20.06 37.20 -10.20
C ALA A 63 20.59 36.05 -9.34
N ARG A 64 20.32 36.10 -8.03
CA ARG A 64 20.64 35.01 -7.09
C ARG A 64 19.72 33.83 -7.36
N VAL A 65 20.32 32.67 -7.67
CA VAL A 65 19.61 31.43 -7.97
C VAL A 65 19.08 30.69 -6.73
N GLY A 66 19.65 30.95 -5.56
CA GLY A 66 19.15 30.47 -4.26
C GLY A 66 18.18 31.46 -3.61
N PRO A 67 17.48 31.07 -2.54
CA PRO A 67 16.62 31.99 -1.80
C PRO A 67 17.44 33.08 -1.11
N ALA A 68 16.90 34.31 -1.05
CA ALA A 68 17.54 35.43 -0.38
C ALA A 68 17.56 35.29 1.15
N ASP A 69 16.56 34.60 1.72
CA ASP A 69 16.46 34.29 3.15
C ASP A 69 15.65 32.98 3.37
N PRO A 70 15.61 32.40 4.59
CA PRO A 70 14.92 31.13 4.87
C PRO A 70 13.40 31.12 4.63
N TYR A 71 12.78 32.30 4.50
CA TYR A 71 11.36 32.50 4.21
C TYR A 71 11.12 32.98 2.76
N ASP A 72 12.16 33.41 2.05
CA ASP A 72 12.10 33.74 0.63
C ASP A 72 11.78 32.49 -0.21
N ALA A 73 11.02 32.70 -1.28
CA ALA A 73 10.65 31.63 -2.19
C ALA A 73 11.86 31.27 -3.06
N SER A 74 12.44 30.09 -2.82
CA SER A 74 13.43 29.51 -3.73
C SER A 74 12.87 29.44 -5.16
N PRO A 75 13.58 30.01 -6.17
CA PRO A 75 13.19 29.90 -7.56
C PRO A 75 13.10 28.44 -8.03
N LEU A 76 14.02 27.58 -7.58
CA LEU A 76 14.04 26.16 -7.91
C LEU A 76 12.78 25.47 -7.38
N ARG A 77 12.44 25.72 -6.11
CA ARG A 77 11.26 25.12 -5.47
C ARG A 77 9.96 25.62 -6.09
N ALA A 78 9.89 26.88 -6.49
CA ALA A 78 8.75 27.43 -7.22
C ALA A 78 8.54 26.68 -8.56
N ALA A 79 9.61 26.53 -9.35
CA ALA A 79 9.55 25.76 -10.60
C ALA A 79 9.18 24.29 -10.39
N VAL A 80 9.69 23.64 -9.32
CA VAL A 80 9.33 22.26 -8.95
C VAL A 80 7.85 22.14 -8.58
N ARG A 81 7.34 23.08 -7.76
CA ARG A 81 5.93 23.09 -7.31
C ARG A 81 4.96 23.32 -8.46
N GLU A 82 5.36 24.00 -9.51
CA GLU A 82 4.53 24.20 -10.71
C GLU A 82 4.93 23.26 -11.86
N THR A 83 5.88 22.34 -11.63
CA THR A 83 6.34 21.28 -12.55
C THR A 83 6.94 21.77 -13.88
N HIS A 84 7.54 22.97 -13.89
CA HIS A 84 8.23 23.55 -15.03
C HIS A 84 9.62 22.92 -15.22
N LEU A 85 9.66 21.74 -15.85
CA LEU A 85 10.86 20.89 -15.94
C LEU A 85 12.06 21.54 -16.62
N ASP A 86 11.81 22.38 -17.62
CA ASP A 86 12.81 23.16 -18.35
C ASP A 86 13.48 24.21 -17.46
N VAL A 87 12.69 24.95 -16.69
CA VAL A 87 13.18 25.89 -15.67
C VAL A 87 13.93 25.16 -14.55
N VAL A 88 13.40 24.02 -14.06
CA VAL A 88 14.09 23.19 -13.06
C VAL A 88 15.47 22.76 -13.56
N ARG A 89 15.55 22.26 -14.80
CA ARG A 89 16.82 21.85 -15.42
C ARG A 89 17.80 23.02 -15.52
N PHE A 90 17.32 24.18 -15.96
CA PHE A 90 18.13 25.38 -16.07
C PHE A 90 18.69 25.80 -14.70
N LEU A 91 17.84 25.96 -13.69
CA LEU A 91 18.26 26.39 -12.35
C LEU A 91 19.23 25.41 -11.68
N VAL A 92 18.99 24.10 -11.83
CA VAL A 92 19.91 23.07 -11.32
C VAL A 92 21.29 23.16 -12.00
N ALA A 93 21.33 23.37 -13.32
CA ALA A 93 22.59 23.56 -14.05
C ALA A 93 23.36 24.81 -13.60
N HIS A 94 22.67 25.80 -13.03
CA HIS A 94 23.26 27.03 -12.47
C HIS A 94 23.51 26.94 -10.95
N GLY A 95 23.49 25.73 -10.37
CA GLY A 95 23.86 25.52 -8.97
C GLY A 95 22.76 25.83 -7.95
N ALA A 96 21.51 26.07 -8.38
CA ALA A 96 20.41 26.38 -7.46
C ALA A 96 20.20 25.30 -6.39
N LEU A 97 20.40 24.02 -6.74
CA LEU A 97 20.25 22.91 -5.80
C LEU A 97 21.26 22.98 -4.64
N ALA A 98 22.50 23.39 -4.91
CA ALA A 98 23.53 23.54 -3.88
C ALA A 98 23.32 24.80 -3.01
N ALA A 99 22.54 25.76 -3.51
CA ALA A 99 22.17 26.98 -2.82
C ALA A 99 20.91 26.83 -1.94
N GLU A 100 20.23 25.69 -1.98
CA GLU A 100 19.07 25.43 -1.13
C GLU A 100 19.49 25.38 0.35
N PRO A 101 18.76 26.08 1.24
CA PRO A 101 19.05 26.03 2.66
C PRO A 101 18.77 24.63 3.20
N ALA A 102 19.57 24.22 4.19
CA ALA A 102 19.20 23.11 5.07
C ALA A 102 18.01 23.54 5.94
N ALA A 103 16.81 23.48 5.36
CA ALA A 103 15.57 23.96 5.97
C ALA A 103 14.52 22.87 5.92
N ARG A 104 13.76 22.73 7.02
CA ARG A 104 12.76 21.69 7.39
C ARG A 104 11.94 20.99 6.29
N SER A 105 11.79 21.58 5.11
CA SER A 105 11.17 20.95 3.95
C SER A 105 12.15 21.01 2.79
N SER A 106 12.64 19.87 2.32
CA SER A 106 13.51 19.76 1.15
C SER A 106 12.79 19.95 -0.19
N VAL A 107 13.51 20.42 -1.23
CA VAL A 107 13.04 20.44 -2.63
C VAL A 107 12.56 19.06 -3.12
N LEU A 108 13.11 17.97 -2.58
CA LEU A 108 12.64 16.62 -2.88
C LEU A 108 11.23 16.36 -2.30
N THR A 109 10.91 16.90 -1.12
CA THR A 109 9.57 16.77 -0.53
C THR A 109 8.51 17.55 -1.32
N ASP A 110 8.88 18.69 -1.91
CA ASP A 110 8.03 19.44 -2.84
C ASP A 110 7.76 18.61 -4.11
N ALA A 111 8.81 18.03 -4.70
CA ALA A 111 8.69 17.18 -5.90
C ALA A 111 7.81 15.95 -5.63
N VAL A 112 8.04 15.22 -4.53
CA VAL A 112 7.20 14.10 -4.11
C VAL A 112 5.75 14.54 -3.92
N SER A 113 5.51 15.68 -3.27
CA SER A 113 4.16 16.20 -3.08
C SER A 113 3.45 16.48 -4.41
N ARG A 114 4.18 16.88 -5.47
CA ARG A 114 3.59 17.05 -6.80
C ARG A 114 3.21 15.75 -7.47
N THR A 115 3.99 14.68 -7.26
CA THR A 115 3.60 13.34 -7.75
C THR A 115 2.29 12.83 -7.13
N TRP A 116 1.83 13.42 -6.03
CA TRP A 116 0.53 13.15 -5.42
C TRP A 116 -0.58 14.08 -5.94
N PHE A 117 -0.39 15.40 -5.85
CA PHE A 117 -1.46 16.38 -6.17
C PHE A 117 -1.71 16.54 -7.67
N SER A 118 -0.68 16.34 -8.50
CA SER A 118 -0.77 16.42 -9.96
C SER A 118 0.12 15.33 -10.57
N PRO A 119 -0.31 14.05 -10.47
CA PRO A 119 0.48 12.92 -10.95
C PRO A 119 0.61 13.00 -12.48
N GLY A 120 1.82 13.24 -12.95
CA GLY A 120 2.12 13.30 -14.38
C GLY A 120 3.60 13.06 -14.69
N PRO A 121 3.95 12.81 -15.96
CA PRO A 121 5.32 12.55 -16.38
C PRO A 121 6.29 13.65 -15.93
N SER A 122 5.86 14.92 -15.96
CA SER A 122 6.67 16.08 -15.55
C SER A 122 7.04 16.06 -14.07
N ALA A 123 6.09 15.71 -13.19
CA ALA A 123 6.35 15.65 -11.74
C ALA A 123 7.38 14.55 -11.40
N LEU A 124 7.25 13.38 -12.02
CA LEU A 124 8.21 12.29 -11.84
C LEU A 124 9.57 12.63 -12.48
N ALA A 125 9.58 13.29 -13.63
CA ALA A 125 10.79 13.74 -14.29
C ALA A 125 11.53 14.81 -13.48
N ALA A 126 10.81 15.73 -12.83
CA ALA A 126 11.40 16.72 -11.93
C ALA A 126 12.06 16.05 -10.71
N LEU A 127 11.37 15.09 -10.08
CA LEU A 127 11.95 14.30 -8.98
C LEU A 127 13.22 13.57 -9.43
N ARG A 128 13.18 12.88 -10.59
CA ARG A 128 14.33 12.17 -11.14
C ARG A 128 15.51 13.11 -11.42
N LEU A 129 15.24 14.25 -12.03
CA LEU A 129 16.26 15.26 -12.34
C LEU A 129 16.95 15.75 -11.07
N LEU A 130 16.21 16.05 -10.01
CA LEU A 130 16.77 16.48 -8.73
C LEU A 130 17.69 15.41 -8.13
N LEU A 131 17.25 14.14 -8.15
CA LEU A 131 18.04 13.01 -7.64
C LEU A 131 19.31 12.77 -8.48
N GLU A 132 19.21 12.82 -9.81
CA GLU A 132 20.35 12.74 -10.74
C GLU A 132 21.35 13.89 -10.54
N ALA A 133 20.86 15.07 -10.17
CA ALA A 133 21.68 16.24 -9.83
C ALA A 133 22.31 16.18 -8.43
N GLY A 134 22.11 15.08 -7.68
CA GLY A 134 22.74 14.84 -6.40
C GLY A 134 21.91 15.25 -5.18
N ALA A 135 20.62 15.57 -5.33
CA ALA A 135 19.73 15.75 -4.19
C ALA A 135 19.61 14.42 -3.43
N ARG A 136 19.99 14.39 -2.15
CA ARG A 136 19.99 13.15 -1.36
C ARG A 136 18.71 13.04 -0.52
N PRO A 137 17.97 11.92 -0.58
CA PRO A 137 16.86 11.64 0.31
C PRO A 137 17.36 11.17 1.70
N GLY A 138 17.97 12.10 2.46
CA GLY A 138 18.59 11.85 3.77
C GLY A 138 17.63 11.88 4.98
N PRO A 139 18.13 11.54 6.19
CA PRO A 139 17.35 11.33 7.42
C PRO A 139 17.01 12.62 8.22
N ASP A 140 17.51 13.78 7.83
CA ASP A 140 17.51 14.99 8.66
C ASP A 140 16.16 15.75 8.74
N GLU A 141 15.10 15.25 8.07
CA GLU A 141 13.78 15.91 7.95
C GLU A 141 12.60 14.92 7.86
N GLU A 142 11.35 15.41 7.71
CA GLU A 142 10.23 14.60 7.20
C GLU A 142 10.58 14.10 5.79
N ALA A 143 11.33 13.00 5.76
CA ALA A 143 12.11 12.56 4.62
C ALA A 143 11.21 12.28 3.41
N PRO A 144 11.71 12.52 2.17
CA PRO A 144 10.95 12.28 0.94
C PRO A 144 10.28 10.91 0.86
N LEU A 145 10.91 9.87 1.44
CA LEU A 145 10.34 8.52 1.52
C LEU A 145 9.13 8.47 2.46
N ILE A 146 9.22 9.06 3.65
CA ILE A 146 8.09 9.17 4.60
C ILE A 146 6.94 9.97 3.97
N ALA A 147 7.23 11.10 3.32
CA ALA A 147 6.22 11.89 2.64
C ALA A 147 5.52 11.10 1.51
N ALA A 148 6.28 10.31 0.74
CA ALA A 148 5.75 9.42 -0.28
C ALA A 148 4.81 8.36 0.33
N VAL A 149 5.23 7.68 1.40
CA VAL A 149 4.42 6.66 2.08
C VAL A 149 3.14 7.27 2.68
N MET A 150 3.22 8.45 3.30
CA MET A 150 2.06 9.12 3.90
C MET A 150 1.01 9.55 2.88
N ARG A 151 1.42 9.82 1.64
CA ARG A 151 0.53 10.29 0.58
C ARG A 151 0.01 9.16 -0.29
N SER A 152 0.45 7.91 -0.12
CA SER A 152 0.09 6.79 -1.03
C SER A 152 0.39 7.14 -2.50
N VAL A 153 1.61 7.64 -2.72
CA VAL A 153 2.08 7.96 -4.08
C VAL A 153 2.36 6.68 -4.88
N ALA A 154 2.48 6.81 -6.20
CA ALA A 154 2.79 5.70 -7.08
C ALA A 154 4.06 4.94 -6.62
N PRO A 155 4.08 3.60 -6.63
CA PRO A 155 5.24 2.78 -6.22
C PRO A 155 6.56 3.14 -6.93
N ALA A 156 6.47 3.71 -8.13
CA ALA A 156 7.61 4.21 -8.88
C ALA A 156 8.39 5.31 -8.13
N VAL A 157 7.69 6.17 -7.36
CA VAL A 157 8.31 7.24 -6.56
C VAL A 157 9.12 6.64 -5.42
N LEU A 158 8.55 5.66 -4.69
CA LEU A 158 9.27 4.96 -3.63
C LEU A 158 10.51 4.24 -4.16
N ARG A 159 10.36 3.48 -5.25
CA ARG A 159 11.49 2.77 -5.89
C ARG A 159 12.58 3.75 -6.32
N LEU A 160 12.20 4.90 -6.87
CA LEU A 160 13.16 5.90 -7.30
C LEU A 160 13.92 6.49 -6.10
N LEU A 161 13.23 6.87 -5.02
CA LEU A 161 13.89 7.38 -3.81
C LEU A 161 14.86 6.35 -3.22
N LEU A 162 14.44 5.08 -3.12
CA LEU A 162 15.26 3.99 -2.60
C LEU A 162 16.48 3.72 -3.48
N ALA A 163 16.33 3.77 -4.82
CA ALA A 163 17.43 3.61 -5.76
C ALA A 163 18.50 4.70 -5.65
N TYR A 164 18.14 5.89 -5.15
CA TYR A 164 19.05 7.01 -4.89
C TYR A 164 19.44 7.14 -3.41
N GLY A 165 19.34 6.04 -2.64
CA GLY A 165 19.90 5.94 -1.30
C GLY A 165 18.99 6.36 -0.16
N ALA A 166 17.67 6.47 -0.40
CA ALA A 166 16.73 6.58 0.72
C ALA A 166 16.79 5.30 1.57
N ASP A 167 16.78 5.43 2.89
CA ASP A 167 16.78 4.29 3.80
C ASP A 167 15.36 3.74 3.98
N ALA A 168 15.16 2.47 3.62
CA ALA A 168 13.88 1.77 3.76
C ALA A 168 13.39 1.67 5.21
N ASN A 169 14.30 1.83 6.18
CA ASN A 169 14.02 1.81 7.63
C ASN A 169 13.80 3.20 8.23
N GLN A 170 13.64 4.23 7.38
CA GLN A 170 13.33 5.58 7.86
C GLN A 170 12.11 5.61 8.77
N ARG A 171 12.16 6.52 9.73
CA ARG A 171 11.11 6.75 10.72
C ARG A 171 10.54 8.16 10.54
N ARG A 172 9.24 8.31 10.81
CA ARG A 172 8.60 9.61 11.03
C ARG A 172 9.23 10.31 12.23
N SER A 173 8.94 11.61 12.36
CA SER A 173 9.31 12.43 13.51
C SER A 173 8.81 11.88 14.86
N ASP A 174 7.71 11.12 14.85
CA ASP A 174 7.17 10.42 16.03
C ASP A 174 7.82 9.04 16.29
N GLY A 175 8.86 8.68 15.54
CA GLY A 175 9.56 7.40 15.65
C GLY A 175 8.89 6.24 14.91
N THR A 176 7.73 6.43 14.28
CA THR A 176 7.04 5.38 13.51
C THR A 176 7.85 4.96 12.28
N PRO A 177 8.17 3.66 12.09
CA PRO A 177 8.79 3.16 10.87
C PRO A 177 7.93 3.37 9.61
N ALA A 178 8.58 3.63 8.46
CA ALA A 178 7.91 3.78 7.17
C ALA A 178 6.98 2.60 6.84
N ILE A 179 7.45 1.37 7.05
CA ILE A 179 6.64 0.15 6.81
C ILE A 179 5.38 0.08 7.69
N VAL A 180 5.45 0.59 8.93
CA VAL A 180 4.29 0.68 9.82
C VAL A 180 3.31 1.74 9.32
N VAL A 181 3.77 2.88 8.81
CA VAL A 181 2.89 3.89 8.18
C VAL A 181 2.18 3.30 6.96
N ALA A 182 2.90 2.59 6.09
CA ALA A 182 2.33 1.95 4.90
C ALA A 182 1.25 0.91 5.28
N ALA A 183 1.54 0.06 6.27
CA ALA A 183 0.61 -0.95 6.76
C ALA A 183 -0.64 -0.33 7.41
N ARG A 184 -0.49 0.73 8.21
CA ARG A 184 -1.62 1.50 8.77
C ARG A 184 -2.54 2.10 7.71
N ARG A 185 -2.07 2.26 6.48
CA ARG A 185 -2.86 2.82 5.37
C ARG A 185 -3.42 1.75 4.43
N GLY A 186 -3.08 0.48 4.63
CA GLY A 186 -3.45 -0.58 3.68
C GLY A 186 -2.67 -0.51 2.36
N ASP A 187 -1.58 0.27 2.30
CA ASP A 187 -0.83 0.48 1.06
C ASP A 187 0.09 -0.71 0.78
N HIS A 188 -0.50 -1.79 0.27
CA HIS A 188 0.20 -3.03 -0.05
C HIS A 188 1.38 -2.81 -0.99
N ALA A 189 1.25 -1.90 -1.97
CA ALA A 189 2.29 -1.65 -2.96
C ALA A 189 3.49 -0.93 -2.32
N ALA A 190 3.25 0.01 -1.40
CA ALA A 190 4.32 0.63 -0.63
C ALA A 190 5.02 -0.38 0.31
N VAL A 191 4.26 -1.22 1.01
CA VAL A 191 4.81 -2.32 1.85
C VAL A 191 5.71 -3.22 1.02
N ASP A 192 5.24 -3.66 -0.14
CA ASP A 192 5.96 -4.50 -1.08
C ASP A 192 7.29 -3.89 -1.57
N VAL A 193 7.29 -2.58 -1.84
CA VAL A 193 8.51 -1.87 -2.27
C VAL A 193 9.50 -1.74 -1.12
N LEU A 194 9.02 -1.39 0.08
CA LEU A 194 9.85 -1.24 1.27
C LEU A 194 10.50 -2.58 1.67
N LEU A 195 9.73 -3.67 1.69
CA LEU A 195 10.23 -5.03 2.01
C LEU A 195 11.31 -5.47 1.01
N ARG A 196 11.09 -5.28 -0.30
CA ARG A 196 12.10 -5.60 -1.33
C ARG A 196 13.37 -4.74 -1.18
N ALA A 197 13.27 -3.57 -0.57
CA ALA A 197 14.40 -2.69 -0.29
C ALA A 197 15.05 -2.95 1.09
N GLY A 198 14.67 -4.02 1.79
CA GLY A 198 15.29 -4.41 3.06
C GLY A 198 14.75 -3.68 4.28
N ALA A 199 13.50 -3.20 4.23
CA ALA A 199 12.83 -2.72 5.44
C ALA A 199 12.70 -3.86 6.47
N ASP A 200 12.98 -3.54 7.73
CA ASP A 200 12.78 -4.41 8.88
C ASP A 200 11.28 -4.68 9.06
N VAL A 201 10.89 -5.92 8.76
CA VAL A 201 9.51 -6.39 8.80
C VAL A 201 8.90 -6.30 10.20
N ASP A 202 9.73 -6.39 11.25
CA ASP A 202 9.32 -6.38 12.65
C ASP A 202 9.60 -5.05 13.35
N ALA A 203 9.90 -4.00 12.58
CA ALA A 203 10.11 -2.67 13.10
C ALA A 203 8.91 -2.20 13.92
N ARG A 204 9.18 -1.68 15.11
CA ARG A 204 8.16 -1.26 16.08
C ARG A 204 7.98 0.26 16.11
N ASP A 205 6.74 0.69 16.22
CA ASP A 205 6.38 2.09 16.53
C ASP A 205 6.47 2.38 18.04
N GLY A 206 6.15 3.62 18.45
CA GLY A 206 6.21 4.06 19.85
C GLY A 206 5.29 3.31 20.82
N GLN A 207 4.32 2.51 20.32
CA GLN A 207 3.47 1.63 21.14
C GLN A 207 3.98 0.19 21.15
N GLY A 208 5.17 -0.06 20.59
CA GLY A 208 5.71 -1.40 20.40
C GLY A 208 4.98 -2.22 19.33
N ARG A 209 4.10 -1.60 18.53
CA ARG A 209 3.31 -2.31 17.51
C ARG A 209 4.08 -2.45 16.20
N THR A 210 3.96 -3.61 15.57
CA THR A 210 4.56 -3.93 14.27
C THR A 210 3.61 -3.62 13.12
N ALA A 211 4.13 -3.63 11.88
CA ALA A 211 3.31 -3.47 10.68
C ALA A 211 2.18 -4.52 10.61
N LEU A 212 2.47 -5.77 11.01
CA LEU A 212 1.50 -6.87 11.00
C LEU A 212 0.32 -6.60 11.94
N MET A 213 0.57 -6.07 13.14
CA MET A 213 -0.48 -5.71 14.09
C MET A 213 -1.45 -4.66 13.53
N HIS A 214 -0.91 -3.62 12.89
CA HIS A 214 -1.73 -2.57 12.27
C HIS A 214 -2.51 -3.09 11.06
N ALA A 215 -1.88 -3.92 10.22
CA ALA A 215 -2.54 -4.53 9.08
C ALA A 215 -3.71 -5.45 9.52
N VAL A 216 -3.50 -6.22 10.59
CA VAL A 216 -4.54 -7.08 11.18
C VAL A 216 -5.69 -6.29 11.80
N GLU A 217 -5.39 -5.29 12.62
CA GLU A 217 -6.42 -4.44 13.25
C GLU A 217 -7.32 -3.77 12.21
N ARG A 218 -6.78 -3.49 11.02
CA ARG A 218 -7.46 -2.84 9.90
C ARG A 218 -7.99 -3.80 8.84
N ASN A 219 -7.75 -5.10 8.99
CA ASN A 219 -8.16 -6.16 8.04
C ASN A 219 -7.59 -5.96 6.61
N GLU A 220 -6.34 -5.51 6.51
CA GLU A 220 -5.64 -5.25 5.24
C GLU A 220 -5.02 -6.54 4.68
N ARG A 221 -5.83 -7.42 4.10
CA ARG A 221 -5.44 -8.80 3.72
C ARG A 221 -4.18 -8.88 2.87
N GLN A 222 -4.03 -8.03 1.84
CA GLN A 222 -2.86 -8.02 0.97
C GLN A 222 -1.58 -7.64 1.75
N VAL A 223 -1.69 -6.67 2.66
CA VAL A 223 -0.57 -6.26 3.52
C VAL A 223 -0.22 -7.39 4.50
N ILE A 224 -1.21 -8.03 5.12
CA ILE A 224 -1.00 -9.17 6.02
C ILE A 224 -0.24 -10.27 5.28
N ALA A 225 -0.70 -10.66 4.09
CA ALA A 225 -0.04 -11.68 3.27
C ALA A 225 1.41 -11.28 2.93
N ALA A 226 1.66 -10.05 2.48
CA ALA A 226 2.99 -9.56 2.15
C ALA A 226 3.96 -9.59 3.35
N LEU A 227 3.50 -9.14 4.53
CA LEU A 227 4.30 -9.15 5.76
C LEU A 227 4.62 -10.58 6.23
N LEU A 228 3.64 -11.49 6.16
CA LEU A 228 3.85 -12.89 6.51
C LEU A 228 4.77 -13.60 5.52
N LEU A 229 4.64 -13.29 4.22
CA LEU A 229 5.57 -13.73 3.17
C LEU A 229 7.00 -13.32 3.46
N ALA A 230 7.19 -12.10 3.97
CA ALA A 230 8.47 -11.55 4.40
C ALA A 230 8.94 -12.01 5.79
N GLY A 231 8.21 -12.90 6.46
CA GLY A 231 8.64 -13.51 7.72
C GLY A 231 8.33 -12.69 8.98
N ALA A 232 7.32 -11.82 8.95
CA ALA A 232 6.89 -11.06 10.12
C ALA A 232 6.63 -11.96 11.35
N ALA A 233 7.11 -11.54 12.51
CA ALA A 233 6.93 -12.23 13.78
C ALA A 233 5.46 -12.20 14.24
N VAL A 234 4.75 -13.31 14.04
CA VAL A 234 3.34 -13.49 14.37
C VAL A 234 3.04 -13.37 15.87
N ASN A 235 4.02 -13.74 16.69
CA ASN A 235 3.94 -13.76 18.16
C ASN A 235 4.47 -12.49 18.81
N ALA A 236 4.86 -11.47 18.03
CA ALA A 236 5.23 -10.18 18.59
C ALA A 236 4.07 -9.61 19.41
N VAL A 237 4.42 -8.94 20.51
CA VAL A 237 3.47 -8.24 21.38
C VAL A 237 3.87 -6.78 21.54
N SER A 238 2.88 -5.90 21.50
CA SER A 238 3.04 -4.46 21.80
C SER A 238 3.20 -4.22 23.30
N VAL A 239 3.39 -2.95 23.68
CA VAL A 239 3.62 -2.55 25.08
C VAL A 239 2.44 -2.90 26.00
N ASP A 240 1.21 -2.84 25.48
CA ASP A 240 -0.02 -3.28 26.16
C ASP A 240 -0.27 -4.80 26.07
N GLY A 241 0.74 -5.56 25.60
CA GLY A 241 0.69 -7.00 25.48
C GLY A 241 -0.13 -7.52 24.31
N MET A 242 -0.63 -6.65 23.41
CA MET A 242 -1.47 -7.08 22.29
C MET A 242 -0.63 -7.73 21.17
N SER A 243 -1.00 -8.95 20.77
CA SER A 243 -0.48 -9.58 19.55
C SER A 243 -1.36 -9.22 18.35
N ALA A 244 -0.86 -9.46 17.13
CA ALA A 244 -1.66 -9.30 15.92
C ALA A 244 -2.99 -10.09 16.03
N LEU A 245 -2.92 -11.34 16.48
CA LEU A 245 -4.09 -12.17 16.70
C LEU A 245 -5.07 -11.56 17.73
N ARG A 246 -4.58 -11.00 18.84
CA ARG A 246 -5.45 -10.40 19.86
C ARG A 246 -6.21 -9.18 19.34
N LEU A 247 -5.62 -8.46 18.39
CA LEU A 247 -6.21 -7.28 17.75
C LEU A 247 -7.27 -7.61 16.69
N ALA A 248 -7.25 -8.82 16.12
CA ALA A 248 -8.25 -9.23 15.17
C ALA A 248 -9.65 -9.33 15.82
N ARG A 249 -10.67 -8.74 15.18
CA ARG A 249 -12.03 -8.64 15.71
C ARG A 249 -13.00 -9.58 15.01
N GLY A 250 -13.89 -10.20 15.78
CA GLY A 250 -14.96 -11.06 15.27
C GLY A 250 -14.45 -12.11 14.28
N TRP A 251 -15.12 -12.21 13.13
CA TRP A 251 -14.82 -13.16 12.05
C TRP A 251 -13.44 -12.95 11.38
N GLN A 252 -12.81 -11.77 11.53
CA GLN A 252 -11.46 -11.51 10.99
C GLN A 252 -10.38 -12.32 11.73
N ARG A 253 -10.64 -12.65 13.00
CA ARG A 253 -9.72 -13.44 13.83
C ARG A 253 -9.45 -14.80 13.21
N GLN A 254 -10.44 -15.42 12.58
CA GLN A 254 -10.32 -16.72 11.92
C GLN A 254 -9.44 -16.67 10.67
N ASN A 255 -9.61 -15.66 9.81
CA ASN A 255 -8.77 -15.49 8.62
C ASN A 255 -7.32 -15.17 8.98
N VAL A 256 -7.12 -14.34 10.01
CA VAL A 256 -5.79 -14.02 10.52
C VAL A 256 -5.18 -15.25 11.18
N GLN A 257 -5.91 -16.03 11.98
CA GLN A 257 -5.43 -17.30 12.54
C GLN A 257 -4.98 -18.26 11.44
N PHE A 258 -5.75 -18.40 10.36
CA PHE A 258 -5.38 -19.24 9.24
C PHE A 258 -4.06 -18.75 8.60
N MET A 259 -3.96 -17.46 8.27
CA MET A 259 -2.74 -16.90 7.67
C MET A 259 -1.52 -16.99 8.60
N LEU A 260 -1.71 -16.80 9.91
CA LEU A 260 -0.63 -16.94 10.91
C LEU A 260 -0.25 -18.42 11.12
N GLY A 261 -1.23 -19.33 11.07
CA GLY A 261 -1.06 -20.78 11.26
C GLY A 261 -0.42 -21.49 10.05
N GLU A 262 -0.60 -21.00 8.82
CA GLU A 262 0.12 -21.52 7.65
C GLU A 262 1.66 -21.34 7.72
N ARG A 263 2.17 -20.54 8.67
CA ARG A 263 3.61 -20.23 8.80
C ARG A 263 4.25 -20.52 10.16
N HIS A 264 3.50 -20.96 11.18
CA HIS A 264 4.05 -21.23 12.52
C HIS A 264 3.39 -22.41 13.25
N VAL A 265 4.22 -23.27 13.83
CA VAL A 265 3.88 -24.25 14.87
C VAL A 265 3.64 -23.51 16.19
N GLY A 266 2.57 -23.82 16.94
CA GLY A 266 2.33 -23.26 18.27
C GLY A 266 1.18 -22.24 18.41
N LEU A 267 0.21 -22.26 17.49
CA LEU A 267 -1.12 -21.68 17.72
C LEU A 267 -2.14 -22.75 18.17
N ASP A 268 -1.65 -23.87 18.72
CA ASP A 268 -2.41 -25.08 19.03
C ASP A 268 -3.58 -24.85 20.00
N ASP A 269 -3.52 -23.78 20.79
CA ASP A 269 -4.53 -23.40 21.79
C ASP A 269 -5.68 -22.56 21.22
N VAL A 270 -5.67 -22.28 19.91
CA VAL A 270 -6.57 -21.34 19.27
C VAL A 270 -7.46 -22.07 18.25
N PRO A 271 -8.78 -22.25 18.53
CA PRO A 271 -9.67 -22.97 17.63
C PRO A 271 -9.76 -22.26 16.27
N ILE A 272 -9.31 -22.93 15.21
CA ILE A 272 -9.52 -22.54 13.83
C ILE A 272 -10.84 -23.20 13.40
N ASN A 273 -11.78 -22.48 12.80
CA ASN A 273 -13.11 -23.04 12.50
C ASN A 273 -13.49 -22.92 11.00
N ARG A 274 -12.52 -23.00 10.07
CA ARG A 274 -12.79 -22.86 8.62
C ARG A 274 -12.05 -23.87 7.75
N THR A 275 -12.73 -24.32 6.70
CA THR A 275 -12.19 -25.04 5.53
C THR A 275 -11.82 -24.04 4.44
N THR A 276 -10.59 -24.15 3.94
CA THR A 276 -9.99 -23.39 2.86
C THR A 276 -9.85 -24.31 1.65
N ILE A 277 -10.28 -23.84 0.50
CA ILE A 277 -10.22 -24.56 -0.77
C ILE A 277 -8.99 -24.06 -1.54
N ARG A 278 -8.01 -24.93 -1.77
CA ARG A 278 -6.85 -24.65 -2.63
C ARG A 278 -6.96 -25.47 -3.91
N ILE A 279 -7.15 -24.80 -5.04
CA ILE A 279 -7.22 -25.46 -6.35
C ILE A 279 -5.80 -25.82 -6.80
N ALA A 280 -5.56 -27.09 -7.13
CA ALA A 280 -4.32 -27.61 -7.67
C ALA A 280 -4.54 -28.18 -9.08
N ALA A 281 -3.46 -28.38 -9.84
CA ALA A 281 -3.55 -28.84 -11.24
C ALA A 281 -4.23 -30.20 -11.42
N THR A 282 -4.34 -31.01 -10.36
CA THR A 282 -4.91 -32.37 -10.37
C THR A 282 -6.21 -32.51 -9.56
N GLY A 283 -6.73 -31.42 -8.96
CA GLY A 283 -7.89 -31.49 -8.05
C GLY A 283 -8.04 -30.27 -7.14
N VAL A 284 -8.72 -30.46 -6.03
CA VAL A 284 -9.05 -29.43 -5.04
C VAL A 284 -8.62 -29.90 -3.67
N ARG A 285 -7.70 -29.19 -3.02
CA ARG A 285 -7.32 -29.45 -1.64
C ARG A 285 -8.26 -28.72 -0.68
N LEU A 286 -8.97 -29.46 0.16
CA LEU A 286 -9.65 -28.93 1.33
C LEU A 286 -8.67 -28.86 2.49
N ALA A 287 -8.61 -27.74 3.19
CA ALA A 287 -7.72 -27.51 4.33
C ALA A 287 -8.45 -26.78 5.46
N GLY A 288 -8.67 -27.40 6.61
CA GLY A 288 -9.40 -26.76 7.70
C GLY A 288 -9.29 -27.49 9.02
N ASP A 289 -10.10 -27.06 9.98
CA ASP A 289 -10.24 -27.81 11.22
C ASP A 289 -11.01 -29.12 11.02
N LEU A 290 -10.65 -30.10 11.84
CA LEU A 290 -11.18 -31.45 11.79
C LEU A 290 -12.70 -31.46 12.01
N GLN A 291 -13.23 -30.65 12.94
CA GLN A 291 -14.68 -30.61 13.20
C GLN A 291 -15.45 -30.08 11.99
N MET A 292 -14.89 -29.09 11.29
CA MET A 292 -15.52 -28.52 10.10
C MET A 292 -15.48 -29.47 8.89
N LEU A 293 -14.38 -30.19 8.68
CA LEU A 293 -14.31 -31.20 7.62
C LEU A 293 -15.29 -32.36 7.91
N HIS A 294 -15.45 -32.75 9.17
CA HIS A 294 -16.50 -33.67 9.60
C HIS A 294 -17.92 -33.10 9.46
N LEU A 295 -18.10 -31.79 9.62
CA LEU A 295 -19.37 -31.13 9.35
C LEU A 295 -19.75 -31.25 7.87
N LEU A 296 -18.81 -31.06 6.95
CA LEU A 296 -19.05 -31.27 5.51
C LEU A 296 -19.48 -32.72 5.22
N ALA A 297 -18.83 -33.71 5.84
CA ALA A 297 -19.25 -35.10 5.73
C ALA A 297 -20.69 -35.30 6.23
N SER A 298 -21.05 -34.67 7.35
CA SER A 298 -22.37 -34.77 7.96
C SER A 298 -23.44 -34.11 7.09
N VAL A 299 -23.15 -32.95 6.50
CA VAL A 299 -24.04 -32.26 5.56
C VAL A 299 -24.34 -33.12 4.35
N ILE A 300 -23.32 -33.76 3.75
CA ILE A 300 -23.51 -34.63 2.59
C ILE A 300 -24.41 -35.81 2.94
N VAL A 301 -24.13 -36.49 4.06
CA VAL A 301 -24.94 -37.65 4.48
C VAL A 301 -26.39 -37.25 4.77
N ILE A 302 -26.63 -36.15 5.47
CA ILE A 302 -28.00 -35.70 5.75
C ILE A 302 -28.75 -35.37 4.46
N ALA A 303 -28.11 -34.72 3.48
CA ALA A 303 -28.75 -34.39 2.22
C ALA A 303 -29.11 -35.64 1.40
N LEU A 304 -28.20 -36.63 1.35
CA LEU A 304 -28.44 -37.91 0.69
C LEU A 304 -29.56 -38.71 1.39
N ASP A 305 -29.58 -38.73 2.71
CA ASP A 305 -30.60 -39.45 3.49
C ASP A 305 -31.98 -38.81 3.36
N ASP A 306 -32.07 -37.48 3.23
CA ASP A 306 -33.34 -36.75 3.08
C ASP A 306 -33.97 -36.93 1.69
N LEU A 307 -33.14 -36.85 0.64
CA LEU A 307 -33.60 -36.90 -0.75
C LEU A 307 -33.67 -38.34 -1.29
N GLY A 308 -32.78 -39.22 -0.83
CA GLY A 308 -32.53 -40.50 -1.49
C GLY A 308 -31.77 -40.32 -2.82
N ASP A 309 -31.21 -41.42 -3.33
CA ASP A 309 -30.26 -41.39 -4.46
C ASP A 309 -30.90 -40.80 -5.75
N ASP A 310 -32.11 -41.26 -6.12
CA ASP A 310 -32.80 -40.82 -7.34
C ASP A 310 -33.14 -39.31 -7.33
N GLU A 311 -33.63 -38.80 -6.19
CA GLU A 311 -34.01 -37.39 -6.07
C GLU A 311 -32.76 -36.49 -5.96
N TRP A 312 -31.72 -36.94 -5.24
CA TRP A 312 -30.43 -36.27 -5.16
C TRP A 312 -29.83 -36.04 -6.55
N GLU A 313 -29.73 -37.10 -7.36
CA GLU A 313 -29.15 -37.01 -8.69
C GLU A 313 -29.98 -36.09 -9.60
N THR A 314 -31.31 -36.19 -9.51
CA THR A 314 -32.24 -35.35 -10.29
C THR A 314 -32.12 -33.87 -9.94
N ARG A 315 -32.01 -33.52 -8.65
CA ARG A 315 -31.98 -32.12 -8.18
C ARG A 315 -30.60 -31.48 -8.32
N THR A 316 -29.55 -32.25 -8.03
CA THR A 316 -28.19 -31.72 -7.90
C THR A 316 -27.33 -31.93 -9.13
N GLY A 317 -27.67 -32.93 -9.97
CA GLY A 317 -26.83 -33.39 -11.08
C GLY A 317 -25.51 -34.03 -10.64
N ALA A 318 -25.32 -34.28 -9.34
CA ALA A 318 -24.15 -34.94 -8.79
C ALA A 318 -24.44 -36.41 -8.52
N ASP A 319 -23.48 -37.28 -8.82
CA ASP A 319 -23.55 -38.72 -8.59
C ASP A 319 -23.61 -39.04 -7.07
N ALA A 320 -24.60 -39.83 -6.66
CA ALA A 320 -24.84 -40.13 -5.24
C ALA A 320 -23.73 -41.00 -4.62
N GLU A 321 -23.16 -41.93 -5.40
CA GLU A 321 -22.07 -42.80 -4.94
C GLU A 321 -20.79 -41.99 -4.69
N THR A 322 -20.46 -41.05 -5.58
CA THR A 322 -19.34 -40.10 -5.44
C THR A 322 -19.52 -39.23 -4.20
N ALA A 323 -20.72 -38.71 -3.97
CA ALA A 323 -21.01 -37.91 -2.79
C ALA A 323 -20.80 -38.71 -1.49
N ARG A 324 -21.29 -39.95 -1.45
CA ARG A 324 -21.16 -40.85 -0.29
C ARG A 324 -19.71 -41.25 -0.02
N ALA A 325 -18.98 -41.63 -1.07
CA ALA A 325 -17.55 -41.91 -0.98
C ALA A 325 -16.78 -40.70 -0.44
N PHE A 326 -17.13 -39.48 -0.88
CA PHE A 326 -16.47 -38.28 -0.39
C PHE A 326 -16.72 -38.02 1.09
N ALA A 327 -17.96 -38.23 1.57
CA ALA A 327 -18.28 -38.09 2.98
C ALA A 327 -17.48 -39.08 3.85
N ASP A 328 -17.24 -40.30 3.37
CA ASP A 328 -16.41 -41.29 4.08
C ASP A 328 -14.94 -40.88 4.11
N ARG A 329 -14.42 -40.34 3.02
CA ARG A 329 -13.05 -39.80 2.97
C ARG A 329 -12.87 -38.62 3.92
N LEU A 330 -13.85 -37.72 3.97
CA LEU A 330 -13.91 -36.62 4.93
C LEU A 330 -14.00 -37.09 6.39
N ARG A 331 -14.31 -38.35 6.68
CA ARG A 331 -14.27 -38.89 8.07
C ARG A 331 -12.98 -39.63 8.39
N ASN A 332 -12.38 -40.27 7.40
CA ASN A 332 -11.37 -41.30 7.64
C ASN A 332 -10.00 -40.99 7.03
N GLU A 333 -9.92 -40.11 6.04
CA GLU A 333 -8.70 -39.85 5.25
C GLU A 333 -8.15 -38.43 5.44
N ILE A 334 -8.67 -37.69 6.41
CA ILE A 334 -8.17 -36.36 6.75
C ILE A 334 -6.77 -36.48 7.35
N MET A 335 -5.80 -35.78 6.76
CA MET A 335 -4.41 -35.78 7.21
C MET A 335 -4.06 -34.46 7.91
N PRO A 336 -3.30 -34.48 9.02
CA PRO A 336 -2.72 -33.25 9.55
C PRO A 336 -1.76 -32.63 8.52
N ALA A 337 -1.72 -31.30 8.45
CA ALA A 337 -0.76 -30.61 7.59
C ALA A 337 0.62 -30.53 8.24
N ASP A 338 1.68 -30.61 7.42
CA ASP A 338 3.06 -30.56 7.90
C ASP A 338 3.33 -29.25 8.65
N ASN A 339 3.75 -29.36 9.92
CA ASN A 339 4.06 -28.22 10.79
C ASN A 339 2.90 -27.24 11.02
N ALA A 340 1.63 -27.70 10.98
CA ALA A 340 0.48 -26.85 11.25
C ALA A 340 -0.60 -27.53 12.11
N SER A 341 -1.47 -26.73 12.73
CA SER A 341 -2.55 -27.19 13.63
C SER A 341 -3.85 -27.56 12.90
N TRP A 342 -3.86 -27.58 11.57
CA TRP A 342 -5.03 -27.86 10.73
C TRP A 342 -4.83 -29.12 9.89
N HIS A 343 -5.93 -29.60 9.29
CA HIS A 343 -5.96 -30.83 8.53
C HIS A 343 -6.36 -30.60 7.07
N GLN A 344 -6.07 -31.57 6.20
CA GLN A 344 -6.30 -31.47 4.77
C GLN A 344 -6.77 -32.78 4.14
N LEU A 345 -7.49 -32.65 3.03
CA LEU A 345 -7.92 -33.74 2.16
C LEU A 345 -7.89 -33.27 0.70
N ASP A 346 -7.22 -34.02 -0.17
CA ASP A 346 -7.27 -33.79 -1.61
C ASP A 346 -8.56 -34.39 -2.19
N ALA A 347 -9.40 -33.55 -2.79
CA ALA A 347 -10.69 -33.88 -3.39
C ALA A 347 -10.69 -33.65 -4.90
N THR A 348 -11.61 -34.30 -5.61
CA THR A 348 -11.87 -34.06 -7.02
C THR A 348 -12.87 -32.92 -7.22
N ALA A 349 -12.98 -32.43 -8.46
CA ALA A 349 -13.99 -31.43 -8.79
C ALA A 349 -15.43 -31.94 -8.60
N ALA A 350 -15.66 -33.23 -8.84
CA ALA A 350 -16.96 -33.88 -8.66
C ALA A 350 -17.32 -33.98 -7.17
N GLU A 351 -16.37 -34.39 -6.33
CA GLU A 351 -16.52 -34.43 -4.87
C GLU A 351 -16.82 -33.05 -4.28
N LEU A 352 -16.11 -32.01 -4.74
CA LEU A 352 -16.39 -30.64 -4.31
C LEU A 352 -17.79 -30.17 -4.76
N ALA A 353 -18.18 -30.52 -5.99
CA ALA A 353 -19.51 -30.19 -6.50
C ALA A 353 -20.61 -30.86 -5.66
N ALA A 354 -20.43 -32.13 -5.30
CA ALA A 354 -21.35 -32.85 -4.42
C ALA A 354 -21.48 -32.19 -3.04
N ALA A 355 -20.36 -31.82 -2.40
CA ALA A 355 -20.39 -31.11 -1.12
C ALA A 355 -21.12 -29.76 -1.20
N ARG A 356 -20.90 -29.02 -2.29
CA ARG A 356 -21.62 -27.76 -2.54
C ARG A 356 -23.12 -28.00 -2.72
N SER A 357 -23.51 -28.99 -3.50
CA SER A 357 -24.93 -29.33 -3.70
C SER A 357 -25.61 -29.70 -2.39
N ALA A 358 -24.94 -30.48 -1.53
CA ALA A 358 -25.46 -30.80 -0.20
C ALA A 358 -25.67 -29.55 0.67
N LEU A 359 -24.74 -28.58 0.62
CA LEU A 359 -24.88 -27.30 1.32
C LEU A 359 -26.07 -26.49 0.80
N VAL A 360 -26.29 -26.45 -0.52
CA VAL A 360 -27.45 -25.77 -1.13
C VAL A 360 -28.76 -26.42 -0.66
N GLU A 361 -28.82 -27.75 -0.66
CA GLU A 361 -30.00 -28.48 -0.21
C GLU A 361 -30.29 -28.22 1.28
N LEU A 362 -29.31 -28.31 2.17
CA LEU A 362 -29.55 -28.00 3.59
C LEU A 362 -29.85 -26.52 3.86
N ALA A 363 -29.28 -25.61 3.06
CA ALA A 363 -29.55 -24.18 3.19
C ALA A 363 -30.98 -23.81 2.79
N TYR A 364 -31.49 -24.39 1.70
CA TYR A 364 -32.70 -23.91 1.02
C TYR A 364 -33.72 -24.98 0.64
N GLY A 365 -33.30 -26.23 0.47
CA GLY A 365 -34.06 -27.29 -0.17
C GLY A 365 -34.70 -28.33 0.77
N THR A 366 -34.17 -28.52 1.99
CA THR A 366 -34.62 -29.57 2.92
C THR A 366 -35.39 -29.03 4.14
N THR A 367 -36.26 -29.88 4.72
CA THR A 367 -36.91 -29.68 6.03
C THR A 367 -36.25 -30.48 7.16
N SER A 368 -35.18 -31.22 6.86
CA SER A 368 -34.48 -32.10 7.79
C SER A 368 -33.81 -31.35 8.95
N SER A 369 -33.47 -32.10 10.00
CA SER A 369 -32.69 -31.58 11.11
C SER A 369 -31.28 -31.20 10.66
N MET A 370 -30.81 -30.03 11.09
CA MET A 370 -29.42 -29.60 10.91
C MET A 370 -28.45 -30.56 11.61
N PRO A 371 -27.19 -30.66 11.14
CA PRO A 371 -26.13 -31.34 11.88
C PRO A 371 -26.08 -30.87 13.34
N ALA A 372 -25.78 -31.79 14.26
CA ALA A 372 -25.78 -31.50 15.69
C ALA A 372 -24.90 -30.27 16.01
N GLY A 373 -25.46 -29.31 16.75
CA GLY A 373 -24.75 -28.09 17.14
C GLY A 373 -24.59 -27.05 16.02
N THR A 374 -25.22 -27.23 14.86
CA THR A 374 -25.15 -26.32 13.71
C THR A 374 -26.52 -25.70 13.40
N SER A 375 -26.52 -24.47 12.92
CA SER A 375 -27.70 -23.70 12.49
C SER A 375 -27.75 -23.56 10.97
N ARG A 376 -28.96 -23.31 10.44
CA ARG A 376 -29.13 -23.04 8.99
C ARG A 376 -28.32 -21.85 8.51
N LEU A 377 -28.15 -20.82 9.35
CA LEU A 377 -27.35 -19.65 9.03
C LEU A 377 -25.87 -20.02 8.86
N GLU A 378 -25.32 -20.88 9.72
CA GLU A 378 -23.95 -21.38 9.60
C GLU A 378 -23.73 -22.20 8.32
N ILE A 379 -24.74 -22.95 7.87
CA ILE A 379 -24.70 -23.65 6.58
C ILE A 379 -24.68 -22.68 5.40
N ILE A 380 -25.50 -21.62 5.44
CA ILE A 380 -25.52 -20.56 4.41
C ILE A 380 -24.16 -19.85 4.37
N ASP A 381 -23.61 -19.49 5.53
CA ASP A 381 -22.31 -18.82 5.61
C ASP A 381 -21.18 -19.70 5.02
N LEU A 382 -21.21 -21.01 5.28
CA LEU A 382 -20.26 -21.98 4.72
C LEU A 382 -20.39 -22.08 3.20
N LEU A 383 -21.61 -22.11 2.67
CA LEU A 383 -21.89 -22.11 1.23
C LEU A 383 -21.38 -20.84 0.54
N GLU A 384 -21.69 -19.67 1.10
CA GLU A 384 -21.24 -18.38 0.53
C GLU A 384 -19.71 -18.25 0.52
N GLU A 385 -19.04 -18.78 1.53
CA GLU A 385 -17.59 -18.83 1.61
C GLU A 385 -17.01 -19.75 0.53
N LEU A 386 -17.55 -20.97 0.38
CA LEU A 386 -17.16 -21.93 -0.64
C LEU A 386 -17.30 -21.33 -2.05
N ASP A 387 -18.41 -20.61 -2.31
CA ASP A 387 -18.65 -19.92 -3.57
C ASP A 387 -17.75 -18.69 -3.79
N ARG A 388 -17.31 -18.00 -2.72
CA ARG A 388 -16.33 -16.90 -2.82
C ARG A 388 -14.93 -17.42 -3.14
N GLN A 389 -14.50 -18.52 -2.54
CA GLN A 389 -13.18 -19.10 -2.76
C GLN A 389 -13.03 -19.71 -4.16
N ARG A 390 -14.09 -20.30 -4.73
CA ARG A 390 -14.08 -20.84 -6.11
C ARG A 390 -13.96 -19.76 -7.20
N ARG A 391 -14.31 -18.52 -6.89
CA ARG A 391 -14.27 -17.38 -7.84
C ARG A 391 -12.92 -16.67 -7.90
N GLN A 392 -12.01 -16.96 -6.96
CA GLN A 392 -10.65 -16.44 -6.87
C GLN A 392 -9.69 -17.43 -7.50
#